data_AF-A0A3A9ENR0-F1
#
_entry.id   AF-A0A3A9ENR0-F1
#
_cell.length_a   1.000
_cell.length_b   1.000
_cell.length_c   1.000
_cell.angle_alpha   90.00
_cell.angle_beta   90.00
_cell.angle_gamma   90.00
#
_symmetry.space_group_name_H-M   'P 1'
#
loop_
_entity.id
_entity.type
_entity.pdbx_description
1 polymer ?
#
loop_
_entity_poly.entity_id
_entity_poly.type
_entity_poly.pdbx_seq_one_letter_code
_entity_poly.pdbx_strand_id
1 'polypeptide(L)'
;MSEKLTNTGLVKHAQTMLGLPTSYMWGTLARKIDSGTIDWCRETYPSMYSADRVAYLRNQIGKRYGCDCVGLIKSYYFGGVGSPKYTVKRDYNTNAIYAAAPKKGPLSSLPEVPGTCLYMRGHVGIYIGGGWCIECTLGDYGDGVVKTRVVGRGWTNWFYCPFVEYPGDSTDAPAPAFQKGDKVKVKPGAKTYTGGKLASFVYQTAYDVLEVSRDRIVIGIKGNVTAAIKADDLIKQ
;
A
#
# COMPACT_ATOMS: atom_id res chain seq x y z
N MET A 1 22.05 -8.91 0.46
CA MET A 1 20.64 -8.74 0.84
C MET A 1 20.09 -7.57 0.04
N SER A 2 19.18 -7.78 -0.92
CA SER A 2 18.49 -6.66 -1.57
C SER A 2 17.62 -5.97 -0.53
N GLU A 3 17.73 -4.66 -0.40
CA GLU A 3 16.89 -3.86 0.49
C GLU A 3 15.40 -4.13 0.17
N LYS A 4 14.62 -4.50 1.19
CA LYS A 4 13.19 -4.76 1.04
C LYS A 4 12.48 -3.45 0.74
N LEU A 5 11.57 -3.48 -0.24
CA LEU A 5 10.73 -2.33 -0.59
C LEU A 5 9.49 -2.33 0.31
N THR A 6 9.29 -1.27 1.08
CA THR A 6 8.24 -1.18 2.10
C THR A 6 7.26 -0.04 1.81
N ASN A 7 6.07 -0.11 2.38
CA ASN A 7 5.06 0.93 2.26
C ASN A 7 5.55 2.29 2.78
N THR A 8 6.33 2.29 3.88
CA THR A 8 6.94 3.50 4.42
C THR A 8 8.03 4.06 3.50
N GLY A 9 8.80 3.18 2.85
CA GLY A 9 9.76 3.58 1.81
C GLY A 9 9.08 4.18 0.59
N LEU A 10 7.92 3.64 0.16
CA LEU A 10 7.12 4.22 -0.91
C LEU A 10 6.61 5.62 -0.55
N VAL A 11 6.16 5.84 0.69
CA VAL A 11 5.76 7.17 1.17
C VAL A 11 6.94 8.14 1.14
N LYS A 12 8.11 7.72 1.64
CA LYS A 12 9.34 8.53 1.62
C LYS A 12 9.73 8.90 0.20
N HIS A 13 9.65 7.96 -0.74
CA HIS A 13 9.91 8.21 -2.16
C HIS A 13 8.93 9.23 -2.75
N ALA A 14 7.63 9.08 -2.46
CA ALA A 14 6.62 10.03 -2.91
C ALA A 14 6.88 11.45 -2.37
N GLN A 15 7.27 11.57 -1.10
CA GLN A 15 7.64 12.85 -0.48
C GLN A 15 8.91 13.45 -1.09
N THR A 16 9.93 12.63 -1.39
CA THR A 16 11.11 13.08 -2.14
C THR A 16 10.72 13.63 -3.50
N MET A 17 9.88 12.91 -4.25
CA MET A 17 9.42 13.33 -5.57
C MET A 17 8.56 14.60 -5.51
N LEU A 18 7.76 14.79 -4.45
CA LEU A 18 7.00 16.03 -4.22
C LEU A 18 7.92 17.24 -4.00
N GLY A 19 9.11 17.05 -3.43
CA GLY A 19 10.10 18.10 -3.24
C GLY A 19 10.93 18.43 -4.49
N LEU A 20 10.82 17.63 -5.56
CA LEU A 20 11.57 17.84 -6.80
C LEU A 20 10.77 18.65 -7.82
N PRO A 21 11.43 19.44 -8.68
CA PRO A 21 10.78 20.10 -9.79
C PRO A 21 10.38 19.04 -10.83
N THR A 22 9.09 18.69 -10.86
CA THR A 22 8.56 17.63 -11.72
C THR A 22 7.62 18.19 -12.78
N SER A 23 7.47 17.51 -13.90
CA SER A 23 6.42 17.75 -14.89
C SER A 23 5.77 16.43 -15.27
N TYR A 24 4.47 16.47 -15.53
CA TYR A 24 3.74 15.29 -15.94
C TYR A 24 4.16 14.83 -17.33
N MET A 25 4.66 13.62 -17.47
CA MET A 25 5.03 13.06 -18.77
C MET A 25 4.49 11.63 -18.85
N TRP A 26 3.40 11.45 -19.61
CA TRP A 26 2.78 10.16 -19.85
C TRP A 26 3.80 9.15 -20.38
N GLY A 27 3.90 7.98 -19.76
CA GLY A 27 4.85 6.92 -20.12
C GLY A 27 6.22 7.03 -19.47
N THR A 28 6.45 7.97 -18.54
CA THR A 28 7.77 8.20 -17.94
C THR A 28 7.85 7.85 -16.45
N LEU A 29 9.07 7.60 -15.99
CA LEU A 29 9.36 6.96 -14.70
C LEU A 29 10.34 7.79 -13.85
N ALA A 30 9.94 9.03 -13.51
CA ALA A 30 10.73 9.96 -12.69
C ALA A 30 12.15 10.24 -13.24
N ARG A 31 12.27 10.35 -14.57
CA ARG A 31 13.55 10.59 -15.25
C ARG A 31 13.79 12.08 -15.49
N LYS A 32 15.04 12.51 -15.50
CA LYS A 32 15.37 13.89 -15.87
C LYS A 32 14.94 14.12 -17.31
N ILE A 33 14.29 15.25 -17.58
CA ILE A 33 13.76 15.52 -18.93
C ILE A 33 14.92 15.76 -19.89
N ASP A 34 14.93 15.02 -20.99
CA ASP A 34 15.86 15.17 -22.12
C ASP A 34 15.09 15.08 -23.45
N SER A 35 15.75 15.46 -24.55
CA SER A 35 15.14 15.49 -25.88
C SER A 35 14.72 14.10 -26.34
N GLY A 36 15.54 13.08 -26.11
CA GLY A 36 15.26 11.71 -26.55
C GLY A 36 14.00 11.14 -25.90
N THR A 37 13.80 11.40 -24.61
CA THR A 37 12.60 10.98 -23.88
C THR A 37 11.37 11.71 -24.40
N ILE A 38 11.45 13.01 -24.71
CA ILE A 38 10.32 13.76 -25.28
C ILE A 38 9.95 13.22 -26.66
N ASP A 39 10.93 13.02 -27.53
CA ASP A 39 10.70 12.58 -28.91
C ASP A 39 10.11 11.15 -28.93
N TRP A 40 10.66 10.23 -28.13
CA TRP A 40 10.10 8.89 -27.94
C TRP A 40 8.67 8.91 -27.41
N CYS A 41 8.39 9.76 -26.41
CA CYS A 41 7.04 9.88 -25.85
C CYS A 41 6.04 10.40 -26.88
N ARG A 42 6.43 11.39 -27.69
CA ARG A 42 5.60 11.96 -28.76
C ARG A 42 5.27 10.91 -29.82
N GLU A 43 6.23 10.08 -30.20
CA GLU A 43 6.03 9.01 -31.18
C GLU A 43 5.16 7.88 -30.62
N THR A 44 5.36 7.52 -29.35
CA THR A 44 4.66 6.41 -28.71
C THR A 44 3.23 6.78 -28.29
N TYR A 45 3.02 8.03 -27.86
CA TYR A 45 1.75 8.52 -27.30
C TYR A 45 1.34 9.87 -27.92
N PRO A 46 1.16 9.96 -29.24
CA PRO A 46 0.96 11.24 -29.93
C PRO A 46 -0.23 12.06 -29.40
N SER A 47 -1.30 11.41 -28.94
CA SER A 47 -2.46 12.06 -28.35
C SER A 47 -2.18 12.74 -27.00
N MET A 48 -1.11 12.34 -26.30
CA MET A 48 -0.73 12.88 -24.99
C MET A 48 0.29 14.01 -25.09
N TYR A 49 0.87 14.22 -26.28
CA TYR A 49 1.99 15.15 -26.51
C TYR A 49 1.66 16.10 -27.67
N SER A 50 0.73 17.02 -27.41
CA SER A 50 0.45 18.13 -28.33
C SER A 50 1.69 19.00 -28.60
N ALA A 51 1.67 19.79 -29.66
CA ALA A 51 2.77 20.69 -30.02
C ALA A 51 3.15 21.63 -28.85
N ASP A 52 2.17 22.23 -28.19
CA ASP A 52 2.39 23.11 -27.03
C ASP A 52 2.99 22.34 -25.84
N ARG A 53 2.52 21.11 -25.59
CA ARG A 53 3.08 20.28 -24.52
C ARG A 53 4.53 19.94 -24.79
N VAL A 54 4.87 19.58 -26.02
CA VAL A 54 6.25 19.30 -26.45
C VAL A 54 7.12 20.56 -26.32
N ALA A 55 6.64 21.72 -26.77
CA ALA A 55 7.36 22.98 -26.67
C ALA A 55 7.65 23.35 -25.19
N TYR A 56 6.65 23.22 -24.32
CA TYR A 56 6.83 23.40 -22.88
C TYR A 56 7.89 22.45 -22.31
N LEU A 57 7.78 21.14 -22.59
CA LEU A 57 8.71 20.14 -22.05
C LEU A 57 10.14 20.35 -22.55
N ARG A 58 10.33 20.78 -23.80
CA ARG A 58 11.65 21.13 -24.33
C ARG A 58 12.31 22.27 -23.54
N ASN A 59 11.53 23.24 -23.06
CA ASN A 59 12.04 24.30 -22.18
C ASN A 59 12.43 23.81 -20.76
N GLN A 60 11.99 22.59 -20.38
CA GLN A 60 12.28 21.96 -19.09
C GLN A 60 13.45 20.97 -19.12
N ILE A 61 14.07 20.75 -20.29
CA ILE A 61 15.22 19.85 -20.44
C ILE A 61 16.32 20.23 -19.43
N GLY A 62 16.82 19.24 -18.70
CA GLY A 62 17.86 19.42 -17.68
C GLY A 62 17.41 20.13 -16.40
N LYS A 63 16.18 20.64 -16.33
CA LYS A 63 15.66 21.43 -15.19
C LYS A 63 14.66 20.66 -14.34
N ARG A 64 13.83 19.82 -14.96
CA ARG A 64 12.75 19.07 -14.29
C ARG A 64 12.87 17.58 -14.52
N TYR A 65 12.09 16.82 -13.74
CA TYR A 65 11.91 15.38 -13.87
C TYR A 65 10.54 15.05 -14.46
N GLY A 66 10.50 14.25 -15.52
CA GLY A 66 9.29 13.71 -16.13
C GLY A 66 8.80 12.47 -15.38
N CYS A 67 7.52 12.47 -15.01
CA CYS A 67 6.88 11.33 -14.35
C CYS A 67 5.39 11.27 -14.71
N ASP A 68 4.77 10.10 -14.75
CA ASP A 68 3.31 9.96 -14.74
C ASP A 68 2.80 9.36 -13.43
N CYS A 69 1.47 9.17 -13.31
CA CYS A 69 0.84 8.72 -12.07
C CYS A 69 1.34 7.36 -11.59
N VAL A 70 1.36 6.36 -12.47
CA VAL A 70 1.84 5.02 -12.12
C VAL A 70 3.37 5.01 -12.03
N GLY A 71 4.06 5.78 -12.86
CA GLY A 71 5.50 5.99 -12.88
C GLY A 71 6.06 6.54 -11.57
N LEU A 72 5.26 7.31 -10.81
CA LEU A 72 5.60 7.72 -9.46
C LEU A 72 5.73 6.51 -8.52
N ILE A 73 4.81 5.55 -8.60
CA ILE A 73 4.87 4.30 -7.84
C ILE A 73 5.99 3.40 -8.37
N LYS A 74 6.11 3.27 -9.70
CA LYS A 74 7.12 2.39 -10.34
C LYS A 74 8.54 2.81 -10.06
N SER A 75 8.80 4.12 -10.10
CA SER A 75 10.14 4.64 -9.83
C SER A 75 10.68 4.21 -8.47
N TYR A 76 9.83 4.09 -7.44
CA TYR A 76 10.24 3.55 -6.15
C TYR A 76 10.85 2.14 -6.28
N TYR A 77 10.10 1.20 -6.85
CA TYR A 77 10.56 -0.18 -6.98
C TYR A 77 11.57 -0.40 -8.11
N PHE A 78 11.81 0.62 -8.95
CA PHE A 78 12.92 0.70 -9.90
C PHE A 78 14.13 1.46 -9.37
N GLY A 79 14.25 1.62 -8.06
CA GLY A 79 15.47 2.15 -7.43
C GLY A 79 15.49 3.66 -7.25
N GLY A 80 14.34 4.32 -7.31
CA GLY A 80 14.18 5.74 -7.01
C GLY A 80 14.19 6.65 -8.25
N VAL A 81 14.60 7.90 -8.03
CA VAL A 81 14.69 8.94 -9.07
C VAL A 81 15.58 8.46 -10.23
N GLY A 82 15.13 8.64 -11.47
CA GLY A 82 15.78 8.14 -12.68
C GLY A 82 15.44 6.68 -13.01
N SER A 83 14.86 5.92 -12.07
CA SER A 83 14.52 4.50 -12.23
C SER A 83 15.71 3.65 -12.74
N PRO A 84 16.87 3.65 -12.05
CA PRO A 84 18.10 2.98 -12.51
C PRO A 84 17.99 1.45 -12.61
N LYS A 85 17.02 0.85 -11.91
CA LYS A 85 16.76 -0.60 -11.91
C LYS A 85 15.56 -0.98 -12.77
N TYR A 86 15.26 -0.19 -13.80
CA TYR A 86 14.15 -0.45 -14.71
C TYR A 86 14.23 -1.84 -15.35
N THR A 87 13.09 -2.53 -15.41
CA THR A 87 12.95 -3.80 -16.16
C THR A 87 11.57 -3.88 -16.79
N VAL A 88 11.50 -4.38 -18.03
CA VAL A 88 10.22 -4.53 -18.77
C VAL A 88 9.25 -5.49 -18.08
N LYS A 89 9.76 -6.53 -17.40
CA LYS A 89 8.94 -7.54 -16.70
C LYS A 89 8.05 -6.94 -15.61
N ARG A 90 8.43 -5.79 -15.04
CA ARG A 90 7.73 -5.12 -13.95
C ARG A 90 7.20 -3.74 -14.37
N ASP A 91 7.14 -3.47 -15.67
CA ASP A 91 6.62 -2.22 -16.21
C ASP A 91 5.10 -2.28 -16.43
N TYR A 92 4.37 -2.17 -15.32
CA TYR A 92 2.91 -2.24 -15.34
C TYR A 92 2.32 -0.86 -15.69
N ASN A 93 1.26 -0.84 -16.50
CA ASN A 93 0.39 0.33 -16.61
C ASN A 93 -0.57 0.40 -15.41
N THR A 94 -1.32 1.50 -15.28
CA THR A 94 -2.27 1.75 -14.19
C THR A 94 -3.26 0.61 -13.96
N ASN A 95 -3.87 0.08 -15.04
CA ASN A 95 -4.86 -0.98 -14.91
C ASN A 95 -4.20 -2.32 -14.55
N ALA A 96 -3.03 -2.60 -15.13
CA ALA A 96 -2.30 -3.83 -14.87
C ALA A 96 -1.80 -3.91 -13.42
N ILE A 97 -1.26 -2.81 -12.87
CA ILE A 97 -0.76 -2.83 -11.47
C ILE A 97 -1.90 -2.96 -10.47
N TYR A 98 -3.06 -2.34 -10.75
CA TYR A 98 -4.27 -2.50 -9.96
C TYR A 98 -4.84 -3.93 -10.05
N ALA A 99 -4.84 -4.52 -11.25
CA ALA A 99 -5.29 -5.89 -11.47
C ALA A 99 -4.42 -6.89 -10.69
N ALA A 100 -3.09 -6.72 -10.73
CA ALA A 100 -2.11 -7.56 -10.07
C ALA A 100 -2.00 -7.36 -8.55
N ALA A 101 -2.71 -6.39 -7.97
CA ALA A 101 -2.62 -6.09 -6.55
C ALA A 101 -3.04 -7.28 -5.68
N PRO A 102 -2.25 -7.65 -4.65
CA PRO A 102 -2.56 -8.76 -3.74
C PRO A 102 -3.77 -8.45 -2.85
N LYS A 103 -4.03 -7.16 -2.59
CA LYS A 103 -5.14 -6.68 -1.79
C LYS A 103 -5.67 -5.36 -2.36
N LYS A 104 -6.99 -5.23 -2.42
CA LYS A 104 -7.68 -4.04 -2.91
C LYS A 104 -9.10 -3.97 -2.35
N GLY A 105 -9.70 -2.79 -2.40
CA GLY A 105 -11.05 -2.55 -1.90
C GLY A 105 -11.66 -1.24 -2.41
N PRO A 106 -12.95 -0.99 -2.12
CA PRO A 106 -13.58 0.30 -2.38
C PRO A 106 -12.96 1.40 -1.50
N LEU A 107 -12.97 2.67 -1.97
CA LEU A 107 -12.42 3.79 -1.19
C LEU A 107 -13.06 3.91 0.21
N SER A 108 -14.34 3.55 0.36
CA SER A 108 -15.05 3.57 1.64
C SER A 108 -14.42 2.67 2.71
N SER A 109 -13.58 1.70 2.32
CA SER A 109 -12.81 0.84 3.24
C SER A 109 -11.31 1.12 3.23
N LEU A 110 -10.89 2.31 2.78
CA LEU A 110 -9.48 2.73 2.75
C LEU A 110 -8.85 2.53 4.15
N PRO A 111 -7.81 1.70 4.29
CA PRO A 111 -7.12 1.55 5.56
C PRO A 111 -6.27 2.79 5.89
N GLU A 112 -6.11 3.09 7.17
CA GLU A 112 -5.16 4.10 7.66
C GLU A 112 -3.71 3.56 7.63
N VAL A 113 -3.27 3.18 6.45
CA VAL A 113 -1.94 2.62 6.18
C VAL A 113 -1.28 3.46 5.08
N PRO A 114 -0.38 4.39 5.44
CA PRO A 114 0.41 5.14 4.47
C PRO A 114 1.18 4.22 3.53
N GLY A 115 1.26 4.61 2.26
CA GLY A 115 1.81 3.80 1.16
C GLY A 115 0.76 2.99 0.41
N THR A 116 -0.50 2.95 0.89
CA THR A 116 -1.62 2.37 0.15
C THR A 116 -1.81 3.14 -1.16
N CYS A 117 -1.92 2.44 -2.29
CA CYS A 117 -2.18 3.09 -3.56
C CYS A 117 -3.67 3.40 -3.70
N LEU A 118 -4.00 4.60 -4.16
CA LEU A 118 -5.36 5.01 -4.52
C LEU A 118 -5.57 4.79 -6.01
N TYR A 119 -6.80 4.47 -6.41
CA TYR A 119 -7.16 4.19 -7.79
C TYR A 119 -8.48 4.87 -8.14
N MET A 120 -8.53 5.41 -9.35
CA MET A 120 -9.72 5.64 -10.13
C MET A 120 -9.42 5.28 -11.58
N ARG A 121 -10.44 5.16 -12.43
CA ARG A 121 -10.24 4.70 -13.82
C ARG A 121 -9.15 5.51 -14.53
N GLY A 122 -8.03 4.84 -14.84
CA GLY A 122 -6.88 5.42 -15.55
C GLY A 122 -5.88 6.20 -14.69
N HIS A 123 -6.10 6.37 -13.38
CA HIS A 123 -5.25 7.20 -12.52
C HIS A 123 -4.96 6.58 -11.16
N VAL A 124 -3.76 6.84 -10.63
CA VAL A 124 -3.31 6.32 -9.33
C VAL A 124 -2.57 7.38 -8.51
N GLY A 125 -2.58 7.20 -7.20
CA GLY A 125 -1.86 8.04 -6.24
C GLY A 125 -1.39 7.21 -5.05
N ILE A 126 -0.62 7.83 -4.15
CA ILE A 126 -0.07 7.20 -2.95
C ILE A 126 -0.70 7.88 -1.74
N TYR A 127 -1.46 7.13 -0.94
CA TYR A 127 -2.00 7.61 0.32
C TYR A 127 -0.88 7.83 1.33
N ILE A 128 -0.85 8.98 2.00
CA ILE A 128 0.21 9.35 2.96
C ILE A 128 -0.32 9.54 4.39
N GLY A 129 -1.56 9.11 4.66
CA GLY A 129 -2.21 9.25 5.97
C GLY A 129 -3.00 10.54 6.13
N GLY A 130 -3.90 10.58 7.11
CA GLY A 130 -4.67 11.77 7.49
C GLY A 130 -5.54 12.34 6.37
N GLY A 131 -6.01 11.50 5.43
CA GLY A 131 -6.82 11.93 4.30
C GLY A 131 -6.05 12.67 3.19
N TRP A 132 -4.72 12.48 3.11
CA TRP A 132 -3.86 13.10 2.09
C TRP A 132 -3.26 12.07 1.13
N CYS A 133 -3.04 12.51 -0.11
CA CYS A 133 -2.43 11.74 -1.18
C CYS A 133 -1.28 12.54 -1.83
N ILE A 134 -0.27 11.83 -2.32
CA ILE A 134 0.68 12.35 -3.31
C ILE A 134 0.44 11.62 -4.64
N GLU A 135 0.28 12.38 -5.71
CA GLU A 135 -0.01 11.87 -7.06
C GLU A 135 0.79 12.65 -8.10
N CYS A 136 1.00 12.08 -9.28
CA CYS A 136 1.54 12.81 -10.43
C CYS A 136 0.43 13.05 -11.45
N THR A 137 0.09 14.30 -11.76
CA THR A 137 -1.08 14.65 -12.56
C THR A 137 -0.81 15.83 -13.50
N LEU A 138 -1.71 16.02 -14.47
CA LEU A 138 -1.75 17.16 -15.39
C LEU A 138 -3.17 17.73 -15.40
N GLY A 139 -3.31 19.02 -15.10
CA GLY A 139 -4.58 19.75 -15.14
C GLY A 139 -4.76 20.66 -13.92
N ASP A 140 -5.99 20.81 -13.44
CA ASP A 140 -6.36 21.75 -12.36
C ASP A 140 -5.61 21.51 -11.03
N TYR A 141 -5.11 20.30 -10.82
CA TYR A 141 -4.36 19.93 -9.61
C TYR A 141 -2.85 20.17 -9.75
N GLY A 142 -2.33 20.40 -10.96
CA GLY A 142 -0.93 20.72 -11.21
C GLY A 142 -0.35 20.08 -12.48
N ASP A 143 0.96 20.24 -12.64
CA ASP A 143 1.77 19.64 -13.70
C ASP A 143 2.98 18.94 -13.07
N GLY A 144 2.83 17.65 -12.76
CA GLY A 144 3.83 16.85 -12.08
C GLY A 144 3.31 16.31 -10.74
N VAL A 145 4.23 16.09 -9.81
CA VAL A 145 3.95 15.50 -8.50
C VAL A 145 3.39 16.56 -7.56
N VAL A 146 2.22 16.29 -6.99
CA VAL A 146 1.46 17.21 -6.14
C VAL A 146 0.88 16.49 -4.94
N LYS A 147 0.51 17.26 -3.90
CA LYS A 147 -0.19 16.76 -2.71
C LYS A 147 -1.65 17.20 -2.76
N THR A 148 -2.57 16.24 -2.68
CA THR A 148 -4.02 16.48 -2.77
C THR A 148 -4.78 15.85 -1.61
N ARG A 149 -5.99 16.35 -1.33
CA ARG A 149 -6.94 15.69 -0.43
C ARG A 149 -7.47 14.43 -1.10
N VAL A 150 -7.67 13.36 -0.31
CA VAL A 150 -8.36 12.16 -0.80
C VAL A 150 -9.84 12.44 -1.06
N VAL A 151 -10.49 13.11 -0.10
CA VAL A 151 -11.89 13.53 -0.23
C VAL A 151 -12.03 14.55 -1.36
N GLY A 152 -13.04 14.37 -2.20
CA GLY A 152 -13.35 15.27 -3.32
C GLY A 152 -12.50 15.05 -4.58
N ARG A 153 -11.41 14.28 -4.51
CA ARG A 153 -10.52 14.05 -5.66
C ARG A 153 -11.08 13.07 -6.70
N GLY A 154 -12.07 12.25 -6.32
CA GLY A 154 -12.76 11.29 -7.20
C GLY A 154 -12.20 9.86 -7.16
N TRP A 155 -11.35 9.53 -6.17
CA TRP A 155 -10.87 8.16 -5.98
C TRP A 155 -12.03 7.18 -5.77
N THR A 156 -11.92 5.98 -6.34
CA THR A 156 -12.98 4.95 -6.25
C THR A 156 -12.54 3.73 -5.45
N ASN A 157 -11.25 3.41 -5.49
CA ASN A 157 -10.69 2.21 -4.90
C ASN A 157 -9.32 2.48 -4.28
N TRP A 158 -8.87 1.52 -3.49
CA TRP A 158 -7.49 1.43 -3.02
C TRP A 158 -6.92 0.05 -3.33
N PHE A 159 -5.59 -0.05 -3.38
CA PHE A 159 -4.88 -1.30 -3.57
C PHE A 159 -3.47 -1.25 -2.95
N TYR A 160 -2.91 -2.42 -2.65
CA TYR A 160 -1.51 -2.58 -2.26
C TYR A 160 -0.66 -2.84 -3.51
N CYS A 161 0.45 -2.13 -3.64
CA CYS A 161 1.36 -2.35 -4.75
C CYS A 161 1.96 -3.78 -4.64
N PRO A 162 1.91 -4.62 -5.70
CA PRO A 162 2.38 -6.02 -5.64
C PRO A 162 3.88 -6.18 -5.40
N PHE A 163 4.62 -5.08 -5.35
CA PHE A 163 6.08 -5.03 -5.24
C PHE A 163 6.57 -4.39 -3.95
N VAL A 164 5.65 -4.08 -3.03
CA VAL A 164 5.89 -3.35 -1.80
C VAL A 164 5.32 -4.17 -0.65
N GLU A 165 6.11 -4.32 0.42
CA GLU A 165 5.68 -4.96 1.65
C GLU A 165 4.85 -3.97 2.49
N TYR A 166 3.68 -4.43 2.96
CA TYR A 166 2.80 -3.67 3.85
C TYR A 166 2.72 -4.31 5.24
N PRO A 167 2.33 -3.56 6.29
CA PRO A 167 2.12 -4.12 7.61
C PRO A 167 1.07 -5.24 7.57
N GLY A 168 1.44 -6.42 8.08
CA GLY A 168 0.58 -7.60 8.09
C GLY A 168 0.51 -8.39 6.77
N ASP A 169 1.24 -7.96 5.73
CA ASP A 169 1.46 -8.74 4.49
C ASP A 169 2.70 -9.65 4.61
N SER A 170 3.45 -9.55 5.71
CA SER A 170 4.50 -10.52 6.02
C SER A 170 3.85 -11.88 6.30
N THR A 171 4.29 -12.91 5.57
CA THR A 171 4.17 -14.31 6.01
C THR A 171 4.87 -14.54 7.37
N ASP A 172 5.67 -13.57 7.82
CA ASP A 172 6.03 -13.35 9.21
C ASP A 172 4.93 -12.53 9.92
N ALA A 173 3.72 -13.07 9.99
CA ALA A 173 2.98 -12.84 11.23
C ALA A 173 3.92 -13.37 12.34
N PRO A 174 4.12 -12.65 13.47
CA PRO A 174 4.73 -13.31 14.63
C PRO A 174 3.98 -14.62 14.80
N ALA A 175 4.71 -15.74 14.86
CA ALA A 175 4.12 -17.07 14.99
C ALA A 175 2.96 -16.94 15.98
N PRO A 176 1.73 -17.34 15.60
CA PRO A 176 0.58 -17.05 16.43
C PRO A 176 0.93 -17.56 17.83
N ALA A 177 0.79 -16.68 18.83
CA ALA A 177 1.20 -16.97 20.21
C ALA A 177 0.62 -18.31 20.71
N PHE A 178 -0.49 -18.72 20.08
CA PHE A 178 -1.16 -19.98 20.26
C PHE A 178 -1.34 -20.72 18.93
N GLN A 179 -1.31 -22.04 18.98
CA GLN A 179 -1.67 -22.97 17.92
C GLN A 179 -2.68 -23.99 18.44
N LYS A 180 -3.45 -24.62 17.54
CA LYS A 180 -4.41 -25.66 17.90
C LYS A 180 -3.71 -26.80 18.66
N GLY A 181 -4.27 -27.20 19.80
CA GLY A 181 -3.70 -28.21 20.68
C GLY A 181 -2.81 -27.65 21.80
N ASP A 182 -2.44 -26.37 21.76
CA ASP A 182 -1.78 -25.73 22.90
C ASP A 182 -2.66 -25.79 24.15
N LYS A 183 -2.03 -25.94 25.31
CA LYS A 183 -2.70 -25.83 26.60
C LYS A 183 -2.62 -24.39 27.12
N VAL A 184 -3.76 -23.85 27.54
CA VAL A 184 -3.87 -22.45 28.00
C VAL A 184 -4.73 -22.33 29.25
N LYS A 185 -4.43 -21.34 30.10
CA LYS A 185 -5.29 -20.89 31.19
C LYS A 185 -5.82 -19.49 30.91
N VAL A 186 -7.05 -19.23 31.35
CA VAL A 186 -7.69 -17.91 31.24
C VAL A 186 -7.26 -17.03 32.41
N LYS A 187 -6.81 -15.81 32.13
CA LYS A 187 -6.44 -14.83 33.16
C LYS A 187 -7.66 -14.45 34.02
N PRO A 188 -7.50 -14.27 35.34
CA PRO A 188 -8.58 -13.79 36.19
C PRO A 188 -9.18 -12.48 35.66
N GLY A 189 -10.52 -12.40 35.62
CA GLY A 189 -11.23 -11.20 35.17
C GLY A 189 -11.34 -11.03 33.64
N ALA A 190 -10.72 -11.93 32.86
CA ALA A 190 -10.90 -11.97 31.41
C ALA A 190 -12.38 -12.16 31.03
N LYS A 191 -12.73 -11.66 29.85
CA LYS A 191 -14.09 -11.75 29.30
C LYS A 191 -14.12 -12.69 28.11
N THR A 192 -15.32 -13.05 27.66
CA THR A 192 -15.46 -13.62 26.31
C THR A 192 -14.92 -12.61 25.29
N TYR A 193 -14.61 -13.09 24.10
CA TYR A 193 -14.09 -12.26 23.01
C TYR A 193 -15.00 -11.07 22.68
N THR A 194 -16.31 -11.22 22.85
CA THR A 194 -17.34 -10.18 22.65
C THR A 194 -17.65 -9.35 23.90
N GLY A 195 -16.91 -9.54 25.01
CA GLY A 195 -17.06 -8.76 26.24
C GLY A 195 -18.04 -9.30 27.27
N GLY A 196 -18.54 -10.53 27.11
CA GLY A 196 -19.41 -11.21 28.06
C GLY A 196 -18.65 -11.72 29.29
N LYS A 197 -19.38 -11.92 30.41
CA LYS A 197 -18.83 -12.55 31.61
C LYS A 197 -18.60 -14.04 31.38
N LEU A 198 -17.54 -14.59 31.97
CA LEU A 198 -17.29 -16.03 31.99
C LEU A 198 -17.76 -16.62 33.32
N ALA A 199 -18.18 -17.88 33.31
CA ALA A 199 -18.47 -18.61 34.53
C ALA A 199 -17.17 -18.81 35.34
N SER A 200 -17.27 -18.79 36.67
CA SER A 200 -16.11 -18.81 37.57
C SER A 200 -15.17 -20.01 37.36
N PHE A 201 -15.71 -21.15 36.91
CA PHE A 201 -14.91 -22.35 36.63
C PHE A 201 -13.91 -22.15 35.47
N VAL A 202 -14.16 -21.19 34.58
CA VAL A 202 -13.33 -20.93 33.39
C VAL A 202 -11.92 -20.47 33.76
N TYR A 203 -11.75 -19.89 34.95
CA TYR A 203 -10.45 -19.40 35.43
C TYR A 203 -9.63 -20.46 36.20
N GLN A 204 -10.22 -21.63 36.49
CA GLN A 204 -9.67 -22.59 37.45
C GLN A 204 -8.91 -23.75 36.81
N THR A 205 -9.08 -23.96 35.50
CA THR A 205 -8.48 -25.10 34.78
C THR A 205 -7.75 -24.66 33.52
N ALA A 206 -6.92 -25.56 32.99
CA ALA A 206 -6.35 -25.43 31.66
C ALA A 206 -7.30 -26.00 30.59
N TYR A 207 -7.22 -25.44 29.40
CA TYR A 207 -8.02 -25.79 28.22
C TYR A 207 -7.12 -26.07 27.03
N ASP A 208 -7.63 -26.84 26.08
CA ASP A 208 -6.99 -27.00 24.77
C ASP A 208 -7.46 -25.88 23.83
N VAL A 209 -6.53 -25.32 23.06
CA VAL A 209 -6.85 -24.40 21.96
C VAL A 209 -7.47 -25.21 20.83
N LEU A 210 -8.72 -24.90 20.48
CA LEU A 210 -9.49 -25.57 19.43
C LEU A 210 -9.40 -24.85 18.09
N GLU A 211 -9.35 -23.52 18.10
CA GLU A 211 -9.29 -22.66 16.91
C GLU A 211 -8.49 -21.38 17.21
N VAL A 212 -7.70 -20.93 16.24
CA VAL A 212 -6.96 -19.66 16.29
C VAL A 212 -7.36 -18.81 15.09
N SER A 213 -7.88 -17.62 15.34
CA SER A 213 -8.21 -16.65 14.30
C SER A 213 -7.70 -15.27 14.72
N ARG A 214 -6.46 -14.94 14.30
CA ARG A 214 -5.72 -13.75 14.74
C ARG A 214 -5.62 -13.68 16.27
N ASP A 215 -6.33 -12.75 16.92
CA ASP A 215 -6.36 -12.56 18.38
C ASP A 215 -7.54 -13.29 19.06
N ARG A 216 -8.44 -13.91 18.29
CA ARG A 216 -9.55 -14.72 18.81
C ARG A 216 -9.11 -16.17 18.97
N ILE A 217 -9.11 -16.65 20.22
CA ILE A 217 -8.73 -18.02 20.56
C ILE A 217 -9.96 -18.75 21.10
N VAL A 218 -10.35 -19.85 20.45
CA VAL A 218 -11.43 -20.72 20.94
C VAL A 218 -10.80 -21.82 21.79
N ILE A 219 -11.26 -21.93 23.03
CA ILE A 219 -10.75 -22.89 24.01
C ILE A 219 -11.81 -23.93 24.35
N GLY A 220 -11.38 -25.12 24.72
CA GLY A 220 -12.30 -26.19 25.11
C GLY A 220 -11.65 -27.38 25.79
N ILE A 221 -12.47 -28.34 26.19
CA ILE A 221 -12.04 -29.58 26.85
C ILE A 221 -12.54 -30.74 26.00
N LYS A 222 -11.63 -31.64 25.60
CA LYS A 222 -11.95 -32.82 24.78
C LYS A 222 -12.72 -32.46 23.50
N GLY A 223 -12.36 -31.34 22.87
CA GLY A 223 -13.00 -30.86 21.64
C GLY A 223 -14.30 -30.06 21.83
N ASN A 224 -14.87 -30.01 23.04
CA ASN A 224 -16.08 -29.22 23.31
C ASN A 224 -15.71 -27.76 23.60
N VAL A 225 -16.28 -26.85 22.81
CA VAL A 225 -16.06 -25.39 22.95
C VAL A 225 -16.55 -24.91 24.32
N THR A 226 -15.68 -24.22 25.05
CA THR A 226 -16.01 -23.56 26.33
C THR A 226 -16.22 -22.06 26.13
N ALA A 227 -15.30 -21.38 25.46
CA ALA A 227 -15.40 -19.94 25.18
C ALA A 227 -14.48 -19.52 24.04
N ALA A 228 -14.76 -18.38 23.43
CA ALA A 228 -13.79 -17.62 22.65
C ALA A 228 -13.22 -16.50 23.54
N ILE A 229 -11.90 -16.35 23.59
CA ILE A 229 -11.16 -15.43 24.47
C ILE A 229 -10.13 -14.66 23.62
N LYS A 230 -9.74 -13.46 24.05
CA LYS A 230 -8.63 -12.73 23.42
C LYS A 230 -7.29 -13.39 23.74
N ALA A 231 -6.36 -13.41 22.80
CA ALA A 231 -5.02 -13.97 22.98
C ALA A 231 -4.30 -13.39 24.21
N ASP A 232 -4.41 -12.08 24.43
CA ASP A 232 -3.78 -11.39 25.57
C ASP A 232 -4.38 -11.78 26.93
N ASP A 233 -5.56 -12.39 26.96
CA ASP A 233 -6.25 -12.86 28.16
C ASP A 233 -5.93 -14.33 28.48
N LEU A 234 -5.01 -14.94 27.73
CA LEU A 234 -4.57 -16.33 27.91
C LEU A 234 -3.11 -16.41 28.35
N ILE A 235 -2.81 -17.45 29.11
CA ILE A 235 -1.46 -17.83 29.53
C ILE A 235 -1.20 -19.24 29.02
N LYS A 236 -0.15 -19.43 28.22
CA LYS A 236 0.28 -20.75 27.75
C LYS A 236 0.76 -21.59 28.94
N GLN A 237 0.47 -22.89 28.93
CA GLN A 237 0.88 -23.84 29.96
C GLN A 237 1.97 -24.77 29.44
#